data_AF-A0A392QH49-F1
#
_entry.id   AF-A0A392QH49-F1
#
_cell.length_a   1.000
_cell.length_b   1.000
_cell.length_c   1.000
_cell.angle_alpha   90.00
_cell.angle_beta   90.00
_cell.angle_gamma   90.00
#
_symmetry.space_group_name_H-M   'P 1'
#
loop_
_entity.id
_entity.type
_entity.pdbx_description
1 polymer ?
#
loop_
_entity_poly.entity_id
_entity_poly.type
_entity_poly.pdbx_seq_one_letter_code
_entity_poly.pdbx_strand_id
1 'polypeptide(L)'
;MPPISWSDMSYYKNQILPLIQKYKVVHLNRTDARLANNGQSLEIQKLRCRVNFSALRFTPQIEELGRKVINLLRKNGPFLVLHLRYEMDMLAFSGCTQGCNSDEVDELTRM
;
A
#
# COMPACT_ATOMS: atom_id res chain seq x y z
N MET A 1 -9.23 -5.35 -23.04
CA MET A 1 -9.06 -5.80 -21.65
C MET A 1 -8.60 -4.57 -20.85
N PRO A 2 -9.36 -4.14 -19.82
CA PRO A 2 -8.97 -2.99 -19.01
C PRO A 2 -7.59 -3.22 -18.36
N PRO A 3 -6.85 -2.16 -17.98
CA PRO A 3 -5.53 -2.31 -17.40
C PRO A 3 -5.60 -3.13 -16.12
N ILE A 4 -4.85 -4.23 -16.06
CA ILE A 4 -4.72 -5.03 -14.84
C ILE A 4 -3.63 -4.36 -14.00
N SER A 5 -4.00 -3.75 -12.88
CA SER A 5 -3.09 -3.09 -11.91
C SER A 5 -2.24 -4.07 -11.10
N TRP A 6 -2.29 -5.35 -11.46
CA TRP A 6 -1.54 -6.41 -10.80
C TRP A 6 -1.26 -7.55 -11.77
N SER A 7 -0.29 -8.39 -11.44
CA SER A 7 0.06 -9.57 -12.22
C SER A 7 0.41 -10.72 -11.28
N ASP A 8 0.07 -11.93 -11.70
CA ASP A 8 0.42 -13.14 -10.94
C ASP A 8 1.91 -13.50 -11.08
N MET A 9 2.43 -14.35 -10.22
CA MET A 9 3.81 -14.84 -10.25
C MET A 9 4.20 -15.45 -11.60
N SER A 10 3.27 -16.10 -12.29
CA SER A 10 3.47 -16.67 -13.61
C SER A 10 3.94 -15.63 -14.64
N TYR A 11 3.41 -14.40 -14.59
CA TYR A 11 3.84 -13.30 -15.44
C TYR A 11 5.32 -12.96 -15.20
N TYR A 12 5.72 -12.82 -13.94
CA TYR A 12 7.09 -12.48 -13.59
C TYR A 12 8.08 -13.60 -13.95
N LYS A 13 7.70 -14.86 -13.72
CA LYS A 13 8.55 -16.02 -14.02
C LYS A 13 8.68 -16.29 -15.51
N ASN A 14 7.57 -16.19 -16.26
CA ASN A 14 7.53 -16.66 -17.64
C ASN A 14 7.75 -15.54 -18.66
N GLN A 15 7.49 -14.27 -18.29
CA GLN A 15 7.68 -13.13 -19.19
C GLN A 15 8.83 -12.23 -18.75
N ILE A 16 8.83 -11.76 -17.50
CA ILE A 16 9.82 -10.77 -17.04
C ILE A 16 11.22 -11.38 -16.85
N LEU A 17 11.31 -12.54 -16.19
CA LEU A 17 12.60 -13.18 -15.90
C LEU A 17 13.40 -13.51 -17.18
N PRO A 18 12.82 -14.09 -18.24
CA PRO A 18 13.54 -14.31 -19.50
C PRO A 18 14.03 -13.00 -20.15
N LEU A 19 13.23 -11.93 -20.08
CA LEU A 19 13.62 -10.62 -20.61
C LEU A 19 14.81 -10.04 -19.82
N ILE A 20 14.80 -10.13 -18.49
CA ILE A 20 15.94 -9.72 -17.65
C ILE A 20 17.18 -10.55 -17.96
N GLN A 21 17.05 -11.86 -18.12
CA GLN A 21 18.17 -12.73 -18.46
C GLN A 21 18.80 -12.38 -19.81
N LYS A 22 17.98 -12.03 -20.81
CA LYS A 22 18.39 -11.67 -22.16
C LYS A 22 19.02 -10.26 -22.23
N TYR A 23 18.32 -9.25 -21.71
CA TYR A 23 18.68 -7.84 -21.91
C TYR A 23 19.44 -7.22 -20.73
N LYS A 24 19.55 -7.93 -19.59
CA LYS A 24 20.19 -7.52 -18.32
C LYS A 24 19.52 -6.36 -17.59
N VAL A 25 19.03 -5.36 -18.33
CA VAL A 25 18.27 -4.22 -17.82
C VAL A 25 16.94 -4.18 -18.55
N VAL A 26 15.85 -4.05 -17.79
CA VAL A 26 14.49 -3.95 -18.33
C VAL A 26 13.82 -2.75 -17.68
N HIS A 27 13.27 -1.86 -18.50
CA HIS A 27 12.41 -0.77 -18.03
C HIS A 27 10.95 -1.22 -18.12
N LEU A 28 10.25 -1.19 -16.99
CA LEU A 28 8.83 -1.52 -16.91
C LEU A 28 8.01 -0.24 -17.03
N ASN A 29 7.35 -0.03 -18.16
CA ASN A 29 6.62 1.21 -18.45
C ASN A 29 5.35 1.36 -17.59
N ARG A 30 4.90 0.29 -16.91
CA ARG A 30 3.75 0.25 -16.00
C ARG A 30 4.17 -0.37 -14.67
N THR A 31 4.75 0.46 -13.79
CA THR A 31 5.24 0.06 -12.47
C THR A 31 4.14 -0.08 -11.42
N ASP A 32 2.92 0.30 -11.77
CA ASP A 32 1.72 0.12 -10.95
C ASP A 32 1.21 -1.32 -10.97
N ALA A 33 1.65 -2.16 -11.92
CA ALA A 33 1.39 -3.59 -11.95
C ALA A 33 2.13 -4.29 -10.81
N ARG A 34 1.48 -4.37 -9.64
CA ARG A 34 2.04 -5.04 -8.45
C ARG A 34 1.95 -6.55 -8.59
N LEU A 35 2.74 -7.31 -7.84
CA LEU A 35 2.41 -8.73 -7.66
C LEU A 35 1.00 -8.82 -7.04
N ALA A 36 0.14 -9.67 -7.59
CA ALA A 36 -1.22 -9.90 -7.12
C ALA A 36 -1.28 -10.02 -5.59
N ASN A 37 -2.23 -9.34 -4.96
CA ASN A 37 -2.40 -9.43 -3.51
C ASN A 37 -3.07 -10.75 -3.10
N ASN A 38 -4.00 -11.25 -3.90
CA ASN A 38 -4.73 -12.48 -3.63
C ASN A 38 -4.15 -13.64 -4.46
N GLY A 39 -4.39 -14.88 -4.03
CA GLY A 39 -3.96 -16.09 -4.74
C GLY A 39 -2.46 -16.41 -4.63
N GLN A 40 -1.72 -15.67 -3.81
CA GLN A 40 -0.31 -15.94 -3.53
C GLN A 40 -0.15 -16.89 -2.34
N SER A 41 0.91 -17.71 -2.34
CA SER A 41 1.21 -18.55 -1.20
C SER A 41 1.60 -17.71 0.02
N LEU A 42 1.32 -18.24 1.21
CA LEU A 42 1.62 -17.56 2.48
C LEU A 42 3.09 -17.16 2.60
N GLU A 43 4.00 -18.01 2.12
CA GLU A 43 5.44 -17.76 2.18
C GLU A 43 5.86 -16.57 1.30
N ILE A 44 5.24 -16.42 0.12
CA ILE A 44 5.48 -15.26 -0.75
C ILE A 44 4.96 -13.98 -0.09
N GLN A 45 3.79 -14.04 0.56
CA GLN A 45 3.23 -12.88 1.27
C GLN A 45 4.12 -12.45 2.44
N LYS A 46 4.60 -13.40 3.25
CA LYS A 46 5.55 -13.12 4.34
C LYS A 46 6.85 -12.51 3.80
N LEU A 47 7.39 -13.06 2.72
CA LEU A 47 8.60 -12.55 2.09
C LEU A 47 8.40 -11.11 1.60
N ARG A 48 7.30 -10.83 0.89
CA ARG A 48 6.94 -9.47 0.44
C ARG A 48 6.87 -8.49 1.59
N CYS A 49 6.16 -8.84 2.66
CA CYS A 49 6.04 -8.00 3.85
C CYS A 49 7.42 -7.71 4.46
N ARG A 50 8.26 -8.74 4.64
CA ARG A 50 9.60 -8.58 5.22
C ARG A 50 10.51 -7.71 4.36
N VAL A 51 10.50 -7.93 3.05
CA VAL A 51 11.31 -7.14 2.09
C VAL A 51 10.84 -5.69 2.09
N ASN A 52 9.53 -5.44 1.96
CA ASN A 52 8.98 -4.08 1.97
C ASN A 52 9.28 -3.36 3.29
N PHE A 53 9.11 -4.01 4.43
CA PHE A 53 9.41 -3.43 5.74
C PHE A 53 10.89 -3.07 5.89
N SER A 54 11.79 -3.88 5.33
CA SER A 54 13.23 -3.67 5.44
C SER A 54 13.75 -2.63 4.45
N ALA A 55 13.19 -2.60 3.23
CA ALA A 55 13.63 -1.72 2.15
C ALA A 55 12.99 -0.32 2.23
N LEU A 56 11.72 -0.23 2.62
CA LEU A 56 10.98 1.03 2.70
C LEU A 56 11.20 1.67 4.07
N ARG A 57 12.38 2.24 4.27
CA ARG A 57 12.75 2.99 5.46
C ARG A 57 12.61 4.48 5.21
N PHE A 58 12.15 5.21 6.22
CA PHE A 58 12.21 6.66 6.19
C PHE A 58 13.66 7.13 6.21
N THR A 59 13.89 8.36 5.75
CA THR A 59 15.21 8.99 5.89
C THR A 59 15.56 9.13 7.38
N PRO A 60 16.85 9.13 7.74
CA PRO A 60 17.27 9.24 9.13
C PRO A 60 16.65 10.43 9.86
N GLN A 61 16.46 11.56 9.17
CA GLN A 61 15.88 12.78 9.72
C GLN A 61 14.41 12.60 10.12
N ILE A 62 13.61 11.92 9.28
CA ILE A 62 12.21 11.63 9.59
C ILE A 62 12.12 10.63 10.75
N GLU A 63 12.97 9.60 10.76
CA GLU A 63 13.00 8.65 11.87
C GLU A 63 13.38 9.32 13.19
N GLU A 64 14.38 10.20 13.18
CA GLU A 64 14.81 10.94 14.37
C GLU A 64 13.70 11.84 14.89
N LEU A 65 13.04 12.59 14.01
CA LEU A 65 11.89 13.41 14.36
C LEU A 65 10.77 12.57 14.99
N GLY A 66 10.43 11.44 14.36
CA GLY A 66 9.44 10.51 14.88
C GLY A 66 9.80 10.00 16.28
N ARG A 67 11.04 9.56 16.50
CA ARG A 67 11.51 9.13 17.82
C ARG A 67 11.42 10.26 18.86
N LYS A 68 11.77 11.48 18.50
CA LYS A 68 11.69 12.66 19.38
C LYS A 68 10.25 12.91 19.82
N VAL A 69 9.29 12.89 18.89
CA VAL A 69 7.85 13.06 19.19
C VAL A 69 7.37 11.96 20.13
N ILE A 70 7.67 10.69 19.85
CA ILE A 70 7.26 9.58 20.70
C ILE A 70 7.87 9.67 22.10
N ASN A 71 9.13 10.08 22.21
CA ASN A 71 9.79 10.26 23.51
C ASN A 71 9.12 11.36 24.33
N LEU A 72 8.67 12.45 23.71
CA LEU A 72 7.92 13.50 24.39
C LEU A 72 6.55 13.03 24.86
N LEU A 73 5.80 12.32 24.00
CA LEU A 73 4.48 11.78 24.36
C LEU A 73 4.57 10.81 25.53
N ARG A 74 5.54 9.89 25.51
CA ARG A 74 5.75 8.91 26.61
C ARG A 74 6.09 9.54 27.95
N LYS A 75 6.76 10.70 27.97
CA LYS A 75 7.04 11.44 29.22
C LYS A 75 5.76 11.93 29.89
N ASN A 76 4.70 12.15 29.13
CA ASN A 76 3.39 12.60 29.64
C ASN A 76 2.46 11.43 30.00
N GLY A 77 2.93 10.18 29.86
CA GLY A 77 2.18 8.97 30.19
C GLY A 77 1.83 8.11 28.97
N PRO A 78 1.05 7.04 29.19
CA PRO A 78 0.53 6.21 28.10
C PRO A 78 -0.34 7.03 27.14
N PHE A 79 -0.29 6.72 25.85
CA PHE A 79 -1.08 7.39 24.82
C PHE A 79 -1.60 6.39 23.79
N LEU A 80 -2.68 6.77 23.11
CA LEU A 80 -3.28 6.04 21.99
C LEU A 80 -3.00 6.80 20.69
N VAL A 81 -2.71 6.08 19.61
CA VAL A 81 -2.54 6.65 18.26
C VAL A 81 -3.63 6.09 17.37
N LEU A 82 -4.37 6.99 16.72
CA LEU A 82 -5.40 6.66 15.75
C LEU A 82 -5.02 7.31 14.41
N HIS A 83 -4.87 6.50 13.37
CA HIS A 83 -4.75 6.99 12.00
C HIS A 83 -6.13 6.88 11.35
N LEU A 84 -6.82 8.01 11.26
CA LEU A 84 -8.14 8.11 10.67
C LEU A 84 -7.98 8.63 9.25
N ARG A 85 -8.42 7.83 8.27
CA ARG A 85 -8.27 8.11 6.84
C ARG A 85 -9.68 8.36 6.27
N TYR A 86 -9.99 9.61 5.96
CA TYR A 86 -11.34 10.08 5.60
C TYR A 86 -11.46 10.52 4.13
N GLU A 87 -10.56 10.04 3.27
CA GLU A 87 -10.62 10.31 1.84
C GLU A 87 -11.86 9.65 1.21
N MET A 88 -12.45 10.33 0.22
CA MET A 88 -13.67 9.90 -0.49
C MET A 88 -13.58 8.47 -1.01
N ASP A 89 -12.41 8.04 -1.50
CA ASP A 89 -12.17 6.68 -2.00
C ASP A 89 -12.30 5.62 -0.88
N MET A 90 -11.81 5.94 0.31
CA MET A 90 -11.93 5.07 1.48
C MET A 90 -13.37 5.01 2.01
N LEU A 91 -14.08 6.14 2.03
CA LEU A 91 -15.48 6.21 2.44
C LEU A 91 -16.37 5.42 1.48
N ALA A 92 -16.24 5.67 0.17
CA ALA A 92 -16.97 4.94 -0.87
C ALA A 92 -16.70 3.43 -0.80
N PHE A 93 -15.45 3.01 -0.61
CA PHE A 93 -15.11 1.57 -0.50
C PHE A 93 -15.67 0.92 0.77
N SER A 94 -15.76 1.68 1.87
CA SER A 94 -16.32 1.18 3.14
C SER A 94 -17.85 1.11 3.15
N GLY A 95 -18.52 1.86 2.27
CA GLY A 95 -19.98 2.01 2.28
C GLY A 95 -20.53 2.70 3.53
N CYS A 96 -19.67 3.37 4.30
CA CYS A 96 -20.06 4.03 5.55
C CYS A 96 -20.60 5.44 5.27
N THR A 97 -21.87 5.67 5.61
CA THR A 97 -22.55 6.97 5.50
C THR A 97 -22.72 7.67 6.85
N GLN A 98 -22.11 7.13 7.92
CA GLN A 98 -22.22 7.69 9.26
C GLN A 98 -21.56 9.07 9.32
N GLY A 99 -22.37 10.08 9.64
CA GLY A 99 -21.93 11.48 9.68
C GLY A 99 -22.14 12.26 8.38
N CYS A 100 -22.62 11.61 7.31
CA CYS A 100 -22.95 12.27 6.04
C CYS A 100 -24.36 12.87 6.07
N ASN A 101 -24.55 13.98 5.37
CA ASN A 101 -25.87 14.53 5.03
C ASN A 101 -26.45 13.85 3.76
N SER A 102 -27.69 14.16 3.39
CA SER A 102 -28.38 13.53 2.24
C SER A 102 -27.63 13.70 0.92
N ASP A 103 -27.05 14.87 0.69
CA ASP A 103 -26.36 15.20 -0.57
C ASP A 103 -25.03 14.45 -0.66
N GLU A 104 -24.30 14.35 0.46
CA GLU A 104 -23.05 13.58 0.57
C GLU A 104 -23.27 12.07 0.41
N VAL A 105 -24.39 11.54 0.93
CA VAL A 105 -24.77 10.13 0.74
C VAL A 105 -25.07 9.83 -0.74
N ASP A 106 -25.81 10.72 -1.40
CA ASP A 106 -26.09 10.62 -2.83
C ASP A 106 -24.81 10.73 -3.67
N GLU A 107 -23.85 11.57 -3.27
CA GLU A 107 -22.56 11.68 -3.96
C GLU A 107 -21.71 10.41 -3.80
N LEU A 108 -21.60 9.88 -2.58
CA LEU A 108 -20.84 8.66 -2.29
C LEU A 108 -21.38 7.42 -3.00
N THR A 109 -22.69 7.35 -3.26
CA THR A 109 -23.35 6.19 -3.90
C THR A 109 -23.39 6.26 -5.43
N ARG A 110 -23.07 7.42 -6.02
CA ARG A 110 -23.03 7.61 -7.48
C ARG A 110 -21.69 7.23 -8.14
N MET A 111 -20.62 7.04 -7.35
CA MET A 111 -19.30 6.59 -7.81
C MET A 111 -19.26 5.09 -8.06
#